data_AF-A0A8H4VMB5-F1
#
_entry.id   AF-A0A8H4VMB5-F1
#
_cell.length_a   1.000
_cell.length_b   1.000
_cell.length_c   1.000
_cell.angle_alpha   90.00
_cell.angle_beta   90.00
_cell.angle_gamma   90.00
#
_symmetry.space_group_name_H-M   'P 1'
#
loop_
_entity.id
_entity.type
_entity.pdbx_description
1 polymer ?
#
loop_
_entity_poly.entity_id
_entity_poly.type
_entity_poly.pdbx_seq_one_letter_code
_entity_poly.pdbx_strand_id
1 'polypeptide(L)'
;MMMNLLQTNLLSIRSDALQQDIPQQELHCYSLPFGALGFISHVLTYYTIACLWFGRKPLWPFKSISNSKFDLVLGFIGISLCIIMSIVTMIKCKNTWQLLVIAVWKLSMSLLNGLTALHVAILYLNRPEEERYLPIKSKQTAWWIVLYIPGMIAGMIGLMSLVVKVAARVPELLAITIAFYSVIGASLVVGILSMIIICYLGGGAPGKVAGTGFLVTVILFVVLSAFYSDWCLGIMLDNLIGTPSSDSSGFYWTYFVAKRLAMFSL
;
A
#
# COMPACT_ATOMS: atom_id res chain seq x y z
N MET A 1 -0.88 38.50 12.00
CA MET A 1 0.51 38.76 11.57
C MET A 1 1.53 37.92 12.32
N MET A 2 1.47 37.84 13.66
CA MET A 2 2.40 37.03 14.48
C MET A 2 2.36 35.52 14.16
N MET A 3 1.18 34.98 13.81
CA MET A 3 1.02 33.58 13.43
C MET A 3 1.73 33.23 12.09
N ASN A 4 1.75 34.16 11.13
CA ASN A 4 2.46 33.95 9.85
C ASN A 4 3.98 33.97 10.05
N LEU A 5 4.49 34.84 10.93
CA LEU A 5 5.91 34.91 11.26
C LEU A 5 6.41 33.64 11.97
N LEU A 6 5.60 33.11 12.89
CA LEU A 6 5.92 31.88 13.59
C LEU A 6 5.92 30.70 12.62
N GLN A 7 4.96 30.64 11.71
CA GLN A 7 4.87 29.61 10.69
C GLN A 7 6.02 29.68 9.68
N THR A 8 6.43 30.87 9.23
CA THR A 8 7.61 31.01 8.35
C THR A 8 8.91 30.63 9.03
N ASN A 9 9.12 30.99 10.30
CA ASN A 9 10.31 30.61 11.04
C ASN A 9 10.36 29.09 11.31
N LEU A 10 9.20 28.47 11.61
CA LEU A 10 9.10 27.02 11.78
C LEU A 10 9.37 26.26 10.48
N LEU A 11 8.86 26.77 9.35
CA LEU A 11 9.14 26.21 8.02
C LEU A 11 10.62 26.34 7.65
N SER A 12 11.25 27.48 7.95
CA SER A 12 12.69 27.68 7.71
C SER A 12 13.54 26.69 8.51
N ILE A 13 13.30 26.57 9.82
CA ILE A 13 14.04 25.63 10.69
C ILE A 13 13.83 24.17 10.26
N ARG A 14 12.61 23.83 9.82
CA ARG A 14 12.29 22.50 9.27
C ARG A 14 13.12 22.20 8.02
N SER A 15 13.32 23.17 7.13
CA SER A 15 14.09 22.98 5.90
C SER A 15 15.58 22.72 6.17
N ASP A 16 16.20 23.50 7.07
CA ASP A 16 17.62 23.36 7.42
C ASP A 16 17.93 22.03 8.10
N ALA A 17 17.02 21.58 8.98
CA ALA A 17 17.14 20.34 9.71
C ALA A 17 17.05 19.11 8.79
N LEU A 18 16.22 19.15 7.74
CA LEU A 18 16.05 18.01 6.82
C LEU A 18 17.23 17.90 5.85
N GLN A 19 17.79 19.04 5.42
CA GLN A 19 18.85 19.13 4.43
C GLN A 19 20.20 18.54 4.88
N GLN A 20 20.42 18.40 6.19
CA GLN A 20 21.70 17.96 6.74
C GLN A 20 21.91 16.43 6.75
N ASP A 21 20.83 15.64 6.82
CA ASP A 21 20.94 14.17 6.93
C ASP A 21 20.51 13.43 5.65
N ILE A 22 19.62 14.04 4.85
CA ILE A 22 19.18 13.54 3.55
C ILE A 22 18.94 14.77 2.66
N PRO A 23 19.72 14.98 1.59
CA PRO A 23 19.45 16.07 0.68
C PRO A 23 18.02 15.92 0.17
N GLN A 24 17.14 16.90 0.37
CA GLN A 24 15.76 16.84 -0.17
C GLN A 24 15.75 16.54 -1.67
N GLN A 25 16.80 16.95 -2.36
CA GLN A 25 17.09 16.63 -3.75
C GLN A 25 17.13 15.13 -4.06
N GLU A 26 17.54 14.28 -3.11
CA GLU A 26 17.49 12.82 -3.26
C GLU A 26 16.05 12.28 -3.17
N LEU A 27 15.19 12.86 -2.33
CA LEU A 27 13.80 12.45 -2.22
C LEU A 27 12.98 12.81 -3.48
N HIS A 28 13.36 13.85 -4.21
CA HIS A 28 12.72 14.25 -5.47
C HIS A 28 12.88 13.25 -6.61
N CYS A 29 13.76 12.25 -6.51
CA CYS A 29 13.84 11.17 -7.50
C CYS A 29 12.59 10.26 -7.48
N TYR A 30 11.87 10.23 -6.36
CA TYR A 30 10.77 9.31 -6.11
C TYR A 30 9.49 9.78 -6.81
N SER A 31 9.10 9.05 -7.86
CA SER A 31 7.98 9.45 -8.75
C SER A 31 6.68 8.66 -8.57
N LEU A 32 6.62 7.75 -7.59
CA LEU A 32 5.42 6.94 -7.34
C LEU A 32 4.43 7.69 -6.43
N PRO A 33 3.12 7.39 -6.50
CA PRO A 33 2.12 7.99 -5.62
C PRO A 33 2.42 7.81 -4.13
N PHE A 34 2.41 8.92 -3.39
CA PHE A 34 2.53 9.02 -1.92
C PHE A 34 1.53 10.07 -1.40
N GLY A 35 1.54 10.37 -0.10
CA GLY A 35 0.62 11.33 0.52
C GLY A 35 -0.85 10.92 0.38
N ALA A 36 -1.74 11.90 0.29
CA ALA A 36 -3.18 11.66 0.14
C ALA A 36 -3.52 10.89 -1.14
N LEU A 37 -2.87 11.20 -2.27
CA LEU A 37 -3.09 10.47 -3.53
C LEU A 37 -2.58 9.02 -3.45
N GLY A 38 -1.45 8.79 -2.78
CA GLY A 38 -0.95 7.46 -2.44
C GLY A 38 -1.93 6.69 -1.57
N PHE A 39 -2.45 7.33 -0.52
CA PHE A 39 -3.42 6.73 0.40
C PHE A 39 -4.70 6.30 -0.33
N ILE A 40 -5.34 7.22 -1.07
CA ILE A 40 -6.50 6.92 -1.91
C ILE A 40 -6.18 5.79 -2.87
N SER A 41 -4.98 5.80 -3.43
CA SER A 41 -4.51 4.76 -4.33
C SER A 41 -4.47 3.37 -3.68
N HIS A 42 -4.00 3.25 -2.43
CA HIS A 42 -4.00 1.99 -1.70
C HIS A 42 -5.41 1.54 -1.32
N VAL A 43 -6.27 2.46 -0.86
CA VAL A 43 -7.68 2.15 -0.54
C VAL A 43 -8.39 1.56 -1.76
N LEU A 44 -8.28 2.21 -2.92
CA LEU A 44 -8.87 1.70 -4.17
C LEU A 44 -8.28 0.35 -4.59
N THR A 45 -6.99 0.12 -4.33
CA THR A 45 -6.34 -1.16 -4.65
C THR A 45 -6.87 -2.28 -3.75
N TYR A 46 -6.97 -2.05 -2.43
CA TYR A 46 -7.53 -3.04 -1.51
C TYR A 46 -9.00 -3.33 -1.81
N TYR A 47 -9.78 -2.30 -2.13
CA TYR A 47 -11.15 -2.45 -2.59
C TYR A 47 -11.25 -3.29 -3.86
N THR A 48 -10.40 -3.04 -4.86
CA THR A 48 -10.36 -3.82 -6.10
C THR A 48 -10.06 -5.29 -5.85
N ILE A 49 -9.03 -5.57 -5.04
CA ILE A 49 -8.65 -6.94 -4.66
C ILE A 49 -9.81 -7.64 -3.94
N ALA A 50 -10.48 -6.95 -3.00
CA ALA A 50 -11.63 -7.50 -2.29
C ALA A 50 -12.78 -7.83 -3.25
N CYS A 51 -13.15 -6.92 -4.16
CA CYS A 51 -14.19 -7.17 -5.17
C CYS A 51 -13.85 -8.38 -6.05
N LEU A 52 -12.59 -8.49 -6.51
CA LEU A 52 -12.11 -9.59 -7.33
C LEU A 52 -12.13 -10.93 -6.57
N TRP A 53 -11.81 -10.95 -5.28
CA TRP A 53 -11.95 -12.14 -4.44
C TRP A 53 -13.39 -12.62 -4.30
N PHE A 54 -14.36 -11.71 -4.40
CA PHE A 54 -15.79 -12.04 -4.44
C PHE A 54 -16.32 -12.26 -5.87
N GLY A 55 -15.48 -12.20 -6.90
CA GLY A 55 -15.88 -12.37 -8.30
C GLY A 55 -16.81 -11.26 -8.82
N ARG A 56 -16.74 -10.06 -8.24
CA ARG A 56 -17.56 -8.90 -8.61
C ARG A 56 -16.72 -7.82 -9.27
N LYS A 57 -17.34 -7.07 -10.18
CA LYS A 57 -16.72 -5.87 -10.74
C LYS A 57 -16.49 -4.81 -9.63
N PRO A 58 -15.33 -4.16 -9.59
CA PRO A 58 -15.05 -3.11 -8.62
C PRO A 58 -15.79 -1.81 -8.95
N LEU A 59 -16.09 -1.53 -10.21
CA LEU A 59 -16.92 -0.38 -10.59
C LEU A 59 -18.40 -0.67 -10.39
N TRP A 60 -19.12 0.30 -9.82
CA TRP A 60 -20.57 0.26 -9.72
C TRP A 60 -21.20 0.37 -11.12
N PRO A 61 -22.25 -0.40 -11.47
CA PRO A 61 -22.99 -1.35 -10.65
C PRO A 61 -22.28 -2.71 -10.49
N PHE A 62 -22.26 -3.25 -9.27
CA PHE A 62 -21.60 -4.50 -8.84
C PHE A 62 -22.13 -5.77 -9.54
N LYS A 63 -21.92 -5.87 -10.84
CA LYS A 63 -22.34 -7.01 -11.68
C LYS A 63 -21.24 -8.09 -11.69
N SER A 64 -21.62 -9.29 -12.11
CA SER A 64 -20.67 -10.37 -12.42
C SER A 64 -19.83 -10.01 -13.65
N ILE A 65 -18.57 -10.44 -13.64
CA ILE A 65 -17.60 -10.25 -14.73
C ILE A 65 -18.15 -10.93 -15.99
N SER A 66 -18.17 -10.23 -17.12
CA SER A 66 -18.79 -10.72 -18.37
C SER A 66 -17.84 -10.78 -19.56
N ASN A 67 -16.80 -9.94 -19.60
CA ASN A 67 -15.91 -9.74 -20.74
C ASN A 67 -14.45 -10.06 -20.38
N SER A 68 -14.18 -11.34 -20.08
CA SER A 68 -12.86 -11.79 -19.63
C SER A 68 -11.69 -11.55 -20.60
N LYS A 69 -11.93 -11.43 -21.92
CA LYS A 69 -10.86 -11.13 -22.89
C LYS A 69 -10.35 -9.69 -22.78
N PHE A 70 -11.27 -8.73 -22.62
CA PHE A 70 -10.90 -7.33 -22.46
C PHE A 70 -10.15 -7.11 -21.15
N ASP A 71 -10.61 -7.75 -20.08
CA ASP A 71 -9.99 -7.74 -18.76
C ASP A 71 -8.56 -8.29 -18.77
N LEU A 72 -8.34 -9.35 -19.55
CA LEU A 72 -7.02 -9.94 -19.74
C LEU A 72 -6.06 -8.95 -20.41
N VAL A 73 -6.52 -8.25 -21.45
CA VAL A 73 -5.72 -7.22 -22.16
C VAL A 73 -5.43 -6.03 -21.24
N LEU A 74 -6.43 -5.51 -20.54
CA LEU A 74 -6.26 -4.42 -19.58
C LEU A 74 -5.33 -4.78 -18.43
N GLY A 75 -5.46 -6.00 -17.89
CA GLY A 75 -4.59 -6.53 -16.85
C GLY A 75 -3.14 -6.61 -17.32
N PHE A 76 -2.91 -7.15 -18.52
CA PHE A 76 -1.56 -7.23 -19.10
C PHE A 76 -0.95 -5.85 -19.31
N ILE A 77 -1.66 -4.93 -19.96
CA ILE A 77 -1.21 -3.55 -20.18
C ILE A 77 -0.90 -2.85 -18.85
N GLY A 78 -1.79 -2.97 -17.86
CA GLY A 78 -1.61 -2.37 -16.54
C GLY A 78 -0.40 -2.90 -15.79
N ILE A 79 -0.14 -4.22 -15.84
CA ILE A 79 1.06 -4.83 -15.26
C ILE A 79 2.32 -4.32 -15.97
N SER A 80 2.36 -4.36 -17.30
CA SER A 80 3.52 -3.94 -18.09
C SER A 80 3.88 -2.49 -17.83
N LEU A 81 2.89 -1.58 -17.85
CA LEU A 81 3.11 -0.18 -17.54
C LEU A 81 3.59 0.00 -16.10
N CYS A 82 2.96 -0.63 -15.10
CA CYS A 82 3.43 -0.56 -13.71
C CYS A 82 4.89 -1.01 -13.55
N ILE A 83 5.30 -2.10 -14.20
CA ILE A 83 6.68 -2.62 -14.16
C ILE A 83 7.66 -1.61 -14.75
N ILE A 84 7.41 -1.13 -15.98
CA ILE A 84 8.29 -0.18 -16.67
C ILE A 84 8.50 1.08 -15.81
N MET A 85 7.40 1.61 -15.29
CA MET A 85 7.37 2.82 -14.47
C MET A 85 8.09 2.66 -13.13
N SER A 86 7.92 1.52 -12.46
CA SER A 86 8.67 1.19 -11.26
C SER A 86 10.16 1.01 -11.55
N ILE A 87 10.54 0.39 -12.67
CA ILE A 87 11.94 0.26 -13.08
C ILE A 87 12.58 1.63 -13.29
N VAL A 88 11.91 2.54 -14.01
CA VAL A 88 12.39 3.92 -14.19
C VAL A 88 12.60 4.61 -12.84
N THR A 89 11.67 4.44 -11.89
CA THR A 89 11.82 4.99 -10.53
C THR A 89 13.03 4.40 -9.80
N MET A 90 13.22 3.08 -9.87
CA MET A 90 14.36 2.41 -9.24
C MET A 90 15.71 2.87 -9.83
N ILE A 91 15.77 3.10 -11.15
CA ILE A 91 16.96 3.64 -11.81
C ILE A 91 17.25 5.08 -11.35
N LYS A 92 16.22 5.93 -11.28
CA LYS A 92 16.35 7.32 -10.80
C LYS A 92 16.79 7.41 -9.34
N CYS A 93 16.30 6.51 -8.50
CA CYS A 93 16.58 6.47 -7.06
C CYS A 93 17.68 5.47 -6.66
N LYS A 94 18.54 5.04 -7.59
CA LYS A 94 19.55 3.98 -7.35
C LYS A 94 20.55 4.30 -6.23
N ASN A 95 20.78 5.59 -5.95
CA ASN A 95 21.74 6.02 -4.94
C ASN A 95 21.15 6.00 -3.51
N THR A 96 19.84 5.88 -3.38
CA THR A 96 19.13 5.95 -2.09
C THR A 96 18.39 4.64 -1.85
N TRP A 97 19.08 3.68 -1.24
CA TRP A 97 18.57 2.31 -1.06
C TRP A 97 17.22 2.25 -0.35
N GLN A 98 16.94 3.20 0.58
CA GLN A 98 15.66 3.27 1.30
C GLN A 98 14.49 3.48 0.33
N LEU A 99 14.64 4.41 -0.62
CA LEU A 99 13.62 4.70 -1.63
C LEU A 99 13.50 3.57 -2.65
N LEU A 100 14.62 2.89 -2.95
CA LEU A 100 14.63 1.72 -3.84
C LEU A 100 13.77 0.59 -3.28
N VAL A 101 13.95 0.21 -2.01
CA VAL A 101 13.15 -0.89 -1.41
C VAL A 101 11.68 -0.51 -1.23
N ILE A 102 11.38 0.77 -0.99
CA ILE A 102 10.00 1.28 -1.00
C ILE A 102 9.39 1.18 -2.41
N ALA A 103 10.14 1.51 -3.45
CA ALA A 103 9.69 1.37 -4.84
C ALA A 103 9.42 -0.10 -5.20
N VAL A 104 10.29 -1.03 -4.76
CA VAL A 104 10.08 -2.48 -4.92
C VAL A 104 8.80 -2.94 -4.22
N TRP A 105 8.53 -2.44 -3.01
CA TRP A 105 7.27 -2.73 -2.31
C TRP A 105 6.04 -2.22 -3.06
N LYS A 106 6.06 -0.98 -3.56
CA LYS A 106 4.92 -0.46 -4.34
C LYS A 106 4.74 -1.23 -5.65
N LEU A 107 5.82 -1.70 -6.27
CA LEU A 107 5.77 -2.62 -7.41
C LEU A 107 5.12 -3.96 -7.02
N SER A 108 5.51 -4.58 -5.90
CA SER A 108 4.92 -5.86 -5.46
C SER A 108 3.42 -5.75 -5.22
N MET A 109 2.94 -4.62 -4.68
CA MET A 109 1.51 -4.34 -4.50
C MET A 109 0.78 -4.22 -5.85
N SER A 110 1.38 -3.55 -6.83
CA SER A 110 0.79 -3.40 -8.16
C SER A 110 0.78 -4.73 -8.93
N LEU A 111 1.82 -5.55 -8.78
CA LEU A 111 1.85 -6.92 -9.30
C LEU A 111 0.79 -7.80 -8.65
N LEU A 112 0.61 -7.73 -7.32
CA LEU A 112 -0.45 -8.45 -6.61
C LEU A 112 -1.82 -8.14 -7.21
N ASN A 113 -2.15 -6.85 -7.40
CA ASN A 113 -3.42 -6.44 -7.98
C ASN A 113 -3.59 -6.94 -9.42
N GLY A 114 -2.58 -6.72 -10.28
CA GLY A 114 -2.62 -7.12 -11.67
C GLY A 114 -2.70 -8.63 -11.88
N LEU A 115 -1.88 -9.41 -11.16
CA LEU A 115 -1.86 -10.87 -11.22
C LEU A 115 -3.14 -11.48 -10.65
N THR A 116 -3.73 -10.88 -9.62
CA THR A 116 -5.04 -11.32 -9.11
C THR A 116 -6.12 -11.12 -10.15
N ALA A 117 -6.17 -9.94 -10.81
CA ALA A 117 -7.13 -9.67 -11.88
C ALA A 117 -6.94 -10.64 -13.06
N LEU A 118 -5.70 -10.83 -13.51
CA LEU A 118 -5.36 -11.75 -14.61
C LEU A 118 -5.73 -13.19 -14.28
N HIS A 119 -5.43 -13.66 -13.06
CA HIS A 119 -5.77 -15.02 -12.62
C HIS A 119 -7.30 -15.21 -12.56
N VAL A 120 -8.05 -14.23 -12.05
CA VAL A 120 -9.52 -14.27 -12.05
C VAL A 120 -10.07 -14.35 -13.48
N ALA A 121 -9.54 -13.57 -14.41
CA ALA A 121 -9.94 -13.59 -15.81
C ALA A 121 -9.66 -14.96 -16.48
N ILE A 122 -8.50 -15.55 -16.22
CA ILE A 122 -8.13 -16.88 -16.73
C ILE A 122 -9.02 -17.97 -16.13
N LEU A 123 -9.28 -17.93 -14.82
CA LEU A 123 -10.20 -18.87 -14.16
C LEU A 123 -11.61 -18.77 -14.74
N TYR A 124 -12.07 -17.57 -15.07
CA TYR A 124 -13.38 -17.36 -15.68
C TYR A 124 -13.43 -17.91 -17.12
N LEU A 125 -12.38 -17.71 -17.91
CA LEU A 125 -12.27 -18.24 -19.29
C LEU A 125 -12.26 -19.77 -19.35
N ASN A 126 -11.63 -20.41 -18.36
CA ASN A 126 -11.47 -21.87 -18.34
C ASN A 126 -12.68 -22.61 -17.72
N ARG A 127 -13.71 -21.90 -17.24
CA ARG A 127 -14.90 -22.54 -16.64
C ARG A 127 -15.93 -22.97 -17.70
N PRO A 128 -16.54 -24.15 -17.54
CA PRO A 128 -17.68 -24.54 -18.37
C PRO A 128 -18.86 -23.57 -18.17
N GLU A 129 -19.71 -23.42 -19.18
CA GLU A 129 -20.78 -22.41 -19.19
C GLU A 129 -21.74 -22.56 -17.99
N GLU A 130 -22.02 -23.80 -17.59
CA GLU A 130 -22.91 -24.14 -16.48
C GLU A 130 -22.40 -23.63 -15.11
N GLU A 131 -21.07 -23.58 -14.92
CA GLU A 131 -20.46 -23.14 -13.66
C GLU A 131 -20.19 -21.62 -13.59
N ARG A 132 -20.50 -20.86 -14.65
CA ARG A 132 -20.24 -19.40 -14.66
C ARG A 132 -21.06 -18.62 -13.63
N TYR A 133 -22.17 -19.19 -13.15
CA TYR A 133 -23.02 -18.59 -12.12
C TYR A 133 -22.57 -18.89 -10.69
N LEU A 134 -21.65 -19.84 -10.49
CA LEU A 134 -21.16 -20.21 -9.16
C LEU A 134 -20.08 -19.23 -8.68
N PRO A 135 -20.13 -18.80 -7.41
CA PRO A 135 -19.13 -17.89 -6.86
C PRO A 135 -17.72 -18.48 -6.97
N ILE A 136 -16.75 -17.64 -7.34
CA ILE A 136 -15.36 -18.06 -7.46
C ILE A 136 -14.82 -18.44 -6.07
N LYS A 137 -14.12 -19.57 -5.98
CA LYS A 137 -13.48 -20.01 -4.72
C LYS A 137 -12.33 -19.05 -4.40
N SER A 138 -12.60 -18.04 -3.56
CA SER A 138 -11.66 -16.99 -3.11
C SER A 138 -10.30 -17.52 -2.61
N LYS A 139 -10.25 -18.75 -2.08
CA LYS A 139 -9.02 -19.38 -1.58
C LYS A 139 -7.90 -19.45 -2.64
N GLN A 140 -8.24 -19.71 -3.90
CA GLN A 140 -7.23 -19.86 -4.96
C GLN A 140 -6.63 -18.52 -5.38
N THR A 141 -7.42 -17.45 -5.33
CA THR A 141 -6.97 -16.09 -5.66
C THR A 141 -6.20 -15.43 -4.53
N ALA A 142 -6.50 -15.78 -3.28
CA ALA A 142 -5.83 -15.22 -2.09
C ALA A 142 -4.35 -15.65 -1.98
N TRP A 143 -3.93 -16.72 -2.65
CA TRP A 143 -2.54 -17.19 -2.63
C TRP A 143 -1.53 -16.14 -3.11
N TRP A 144 -1.93 -15.24 -4.02
CA TRP A 144 -1.06 -14.18 -4.51
C TRP A 144 -0.59 -13.20 -3.43
N ILE A 145 -1.29 -13.10 -2.29
CA ILE A 145 -0.87 -12.26 -1.14
C ILE A 145 0.56 -12.61 -0.69
N VAL A 146 0.98 -13.86 -0.86
CA VAL A 146 2.34 -14.30 -0.52
C VAL A 146 3.41 -13.49 -1.26
N LEU A 147 3.16 -13.03 -2.49
CA LEU A 147 4.10 -12.19 -3.24
C LEU A 147 4.27 -10.78 -2.64
N TYR A 148 3.25 -10.29 -1.93
CA TYR A 148 3.30 -8.95 -1.35
C TYR A 148 4.14 -8.90 -0.07
N ILE A 149 4.13 -9.97 0.74
CA ILE A 149 4.76 -10.00 2.06
C ILE A 149 6.26 -9.65 2.02
N PRO A 150 7.11 -10.28 1.17
CA PRO A 150 8.54 -9.95 1.13
C PRO A 150 8.81 -8.51 0.71
N GLY A 151 8.07 -8.02 -0.29
CA GLY A 151 8.18 -6.63 -0.73
C GLY A 151 7.81 -5.65 0.37
N MET A 152 6.73 -5.92 1.12
CA MET A 152 6.31 -5.11 2.25
C MET A 152 7.34 -5.08 3.37
N ILE A 153 7.93 -6.23 3.74
CA ILE A 153 8.99 -6.29 4.76
C ILE A 153 10.18 -5.42 4.33
N ALA A 154 10.66 -5.59 3.09
CA ALA A 154 11.78 -4.81 2.56
C ALA A 154 11.45 -3.30 2.52
N GLY A 155 10.26 -2.93 2.06
CA GLY A 155 9.79 -1.55 2.01
C GLY A 155 9.68 -0.91 3.39
N MET A 156 9.17 -1.64 4.38
CA MET A 156 9.07 -1.17 5.76
C MET A 156 10.45 -1.01 6.42
N ILE A 157 11.41 -1.89 6.13
CA ILE A 157 12.80 -1.72 6.60
C ILE A 157 13.42 -0.43 6.04
N GLY A 158 13.27 -0.17 4.74
CA GLY A 158 13.75 1.06 4.12
C GLY A 158 13.06 2.30 4.67
N LEU A 159 11.74 2.24 4.82
CA LEU A 159 10.95 3.33 5.39
C LEU A 159 11.35 3.62 6.85
N MET A 160 11.51 2.60 7.69
CA MET A 160 11.90 2.81 9.09
C MET A 160 13.33 3.33 9.21
N SER A 161 14.25 2.89 8.35
CA SER A 161 15.58 3.49 8.27
C SER A 161 15.52 4.99 7.95
N LEU A 162 14.59 5.40 7.09
CA LEU A 162 14.34 6.81 6.75
C LEU A 162 13.69 7.57 7.92
N VAL A 163 12.68 6.98 8.55
CA VAL A 163 11.93 7.57 9.67
C VAL A 163 12.84 7.81 10.86
N VAL A 164 13.69 6.86 11.26
CA VAL A 164 14.59 7.02 12.42
C VAL A 164 15.54 8.21 12.26
N LYS A 165 15.99 8.50 11.02
CA LYS A 165 16.84 9.66 10.74
C LYS A 165 16.10 11.00 10.88
N VAL A 166 14.84 11.05 10.48
CA VAL A 166 14.08 12.31 10.34
C VAL A 166 13.15 12.58 11.54
N ALA A 167 12.66 11.54 12.23
CA ALA A 167 11.60 11.64 13.23
C ALA A 167 11.98 12.49 14.45
N ALA A 168 13.26 12.53 14.83
CA ALA A 168 13.71 13.36 15.94
C ALA A 168 13.56 14.87 15.66
N ARG A 169 13.59 15.27 14.39
CA ARG A 169 13.53 16.67 13.95
C ARG A 169 12.12 17.09 13.50
N VAL A 170 11.31 16.14 13.05
CA VAL A 170 9.95 16.39 12.54
C VAL A 170 8.91 15.74 13.47
N PRO A 171 8.31 16.50 14.41
CA PRO A 171 7.40 15.94 15.41
C PRO A 171 6.14 15.34 14.80
N GLU A 172 5.68 15.84 13.65
CA GLU A 172 4.56 15.28 12.89
C GLU A 172 4.84 13.82 12.47
N LEU A 173 6.07 13.55 12.02
CA LEU A 173 6.51 12.22 11.61
C LEU A 173 6.61 11.28 12.81
N LEU A 174 7.11 11.77 13.95
CA LEU A 174 7.14 11.00 15.19
C LEU A 174 5.72 10.67 15.67
N ALA A 175 4.81 11.65 15.65
CA ALA A 175 3.42 11.47 16.08
C ALA A 175 2.70 10.39 15.26
N ILE A 176 2.82 10.40 13.92
CA ILE A 176 2.20 9.37 13.08
C ILE A 176 2.84 7.99 13.28
N THR A 177 4.14 7.93 13.55
CA THR A 177 4.86 6.68 13.86
C THR A 177 4.34 6.07 15.17
N ILE A 178 4.22 6.88 16.21
CA ILE A 178 3.65 6.46 17.50
C ILE A 178 2.21 5.97 17.31
N ALA A 179 1.38 6.71 16.56
CA ALA A 179 0.00 6.32 16.27
C ALA A 179 -0.10 4.99 15.51
N PHE A 180 0.76 4.77 14.53
CA PHE A 180 0.81 3.51 13.77
C PHE A 180 1.13 2.31 14.68
N TYR A 181 2.21 2.40 15.45
CA TYR A 181 2.64 1.31 16.33
C TYR A 181 1.69 1.10 17.51
N SER A 182 1.03 2.15 18.03
CA SER A 182 0.06 2.02 19.11
C SER A 182 -1.18 1.26 18.67
N VAL A 183 -1.69 1.50 17.46
CA VAL A 183 -2.84 0.76 16.90
C VAL A 183 -2.51 -0.73 16.71
N ILE A 184 -1.34 -1.03 16.13
CA ILE A 184 -0.90 -2.42 15.92
C ILE A 184 -0.63 -3.11 17.26
N GLY A 185 0.06 -2.43 18.18
CA GLY A 185 0.35 -2.94 19.51
C GLY A 185 -0.91 -3.21 20.34
N ALA A 186 -1.90 -2.31 20.29
CA ALA A 186 -3.19 -2.48 20.96
C ALA A 186 -3.93 -3.72 20.44
N SER A 187 -3.95 -3.95 19.13
CA SER A 187 -4.53 -5.17 18.53
C SER A 187 -3.88 -6.44 19.09
N LEU A 188 -2.56 -6.47 19.21
CA LEU A 188 -1.82 -7.62 19.75
C LEU A 188 -2.14 -7.83 21.23
N VAL A 189 -2.13 -6.75 22.02
CA VAL A 189 -2.45 -6.78 23.46
C VAL A 189 -3.87 -7.29 23.69
N VAL A 190 -4.86 -6.82 22.92
CA VAL A 190 -6.24 -7.33 23.01
C VAL A 190 -6.29 -8.84 22.73
N GLY A 191 -5.57 -9.34 21.73
CA GLY A 191 -5.50 -10.78 21.45
C GLY A 191 -4.91 -11.60 22.59
N ILE A 192 -3.81 -11.12 23.19
CA ILE A 192 -3.12 -11.77 24.32
C ILE A 192 -3.99 -11.73 25.59
N LEU A 193 -4.55 -10.57 25.92
CA LEU A 193 -5.43 -10.43 27.08
C LEU A 193 -6.68 -11.30 26.95
N SER A 194 -7.28 -11.37 25.75
CA SER A 194 -8.43 -12.24 25.48
C SER A 194 -8.08 -13.71 25.72
N MET A 195 -6.89 -14.14 25.28
CA MET A 195 -6.40 -15.50 25.54
C MET A 195 -6.23 -15.75 27.05
N ILE A 196 -5.59 -14.83 27.78
CA ILE A 196 -5.35 -14.96 29.23
C ILE A 196 -6.66 -15.08 29.99
N ILE A 197 -7.65 -14.23 29.69
CA ILE A 197 -8.96 -14.25 30.34
C ILE A 197 -9.67 -15.59 30.11
N ILE A 198 -9.65 -16.11 28.89
CA ILE A 198 -10.26 -17.40 28.54
C ILE A 198 -9.60 -18.55 29.29
N CYS A 199 -8.27 -18.54 29.42
CA CYS A 199 -7.54 -19.51 30.22
C CYS A 199 -7.96 -19.47 31.70
N TYR A 200 -8.09 -18.27 32.29
CA TYR A 200 -8.47 -18.10 33.70
C TYR A 200 -9.93 -18.49 33.98
N LEU A 201 -10.84 -18.25 33.05
CA LEU A 201 -12.26 -18.60 33.20
C LEU A 201 -12.56 -20.09 32.95
N GLY A 202 -11.55 -20.91 32.65
CA GLY A 202 -11.70 -22.35 32.48
C GLY A 202 -12.60 -22.78 31.31
N GLY A 203 -12.79 -21.90 30.31
CA GLY A 203 -13.69 -22.14 29.18
C GLY A 203 -13.01 -21.97 27.82
N GLY A 204 -13.62 -22.52 26.76
CA GLY A 204 -13.29 -22.19 25.37
C GLY A 204 -11.99 -22.81 24.80
N ALA A 205 -11.49 -22.20 23.72
CA ALA A 205 -10.31 -22.62 22.99
C ALA A 205 -9.29 -21.45 22.90
N PRO A 206 -8.50 -21.17 23.96
CA PRO A 206 -7.65 -19.99 24.05
C PRO A 206 -6.65 -19.88 22.89
N GLY A 207 -6.13 -21.01 22.40
CA GLY A 207 -5.27 -21.04 21.22
C GLY A 207 -5.93 -20.52 19.94
N LYS A 208 -7.23 -20.76 19.73
CA LYS A 208 -7.97 -20.21 18.57
C LYS A 208 -8.13 -18.70 18.68
N VAL A 209 -8.36 -18.19 19.89
CA VAL A 209 -8.50 -16.74 20.14
C VAL A 209 -7.16 -16.03 19.97
N ALA A 210 -6.08 -16.57 20.55
CA ALA A 210 -4.73 -16.06 20.33
C ALA A 210 -4.35 -16.06 18.84
N GLY A 211 -4.62 -17.17 18.14
CA GLY A 211 -4.37 -17.28 16.70
C GLY A 211 -5.18 -16.27 15.88
N THR A 212 -6.45 -16.04 16.23
CA THR A 212 -7.29 -15.04 15.58
C THR A 212 -6.77 -13.62 15.83
N GLY A 213 -6.41 -13.29 17.08
CA GLY A 213 -5.85 -11.99 17.44
C GLY A 213 -4.52 -11.70 16.74
N PHE A 214 -3.65 -12.72 16.64
CA PHE A 214 -2.40 -12.62 15.87
C PHE A 214 -2.68 -12.39 14.38
N LEU A 215 -3.58 -13.16 13.78
CA LEU A 215 -3.95 -13.01 12.37
C LEU A 215 -4.51 -11.61 12.08
N VAL A 216 -5.41 -11.10 12.92
CA VAL A 216 -5.96 -9.74 12.80
C VAL A 216 -4.84 -8.70 12.89
N THR A 217 -3.90 -8.86 13.82
CA THR A 217 -2.75 -7.96 13.97
C THR A 217 -1.87 -7.96 12.71
N VAL A 218 -1.61 -9.12 12.12
CA VAL A 218 -0.84 -9.24 10.86
C VAL A 218 -1.58 -8.56 9.70
N ILE A 219 -2.89 -8.75 9.58
CA ILE A 219 -3.71 -8.10 8.54
C ILE A 219 -3.70 -6.58 8.72
N LEU A 220 -3.89 -6.09 9.95
CA LEU A 220 -3.82 -4.67 10.27
C LEU A 220 -2.45 -4.09 9.95
N PHE A 221 -1.37 -4.78 10.32
CA PHE A 221 0.00 -4.36 9.98
C PHE A 221 0.17 -4.23 8.47
N VAL A 222 -0.25 -5.25 7.69
CA VAL A 222 -0.17 -5.26 6.23
C VAL A 222 -0.90 -4.07 5.60
N VAL A 223 -2.14 -3.80 6.03
CA VAL A 223 -2.97 -2.73 5.47
C VAL A 223 -2.46 -1.36 5.87
N LEU A 224 -2.24 -1.15 7.17
CA LEU A 224 -1.84 0.15 7.73
C LEU A 224 -0.41 0.53 7.32
N SER A 225 0.49 -0.44 7.08
CA SER A 225 1.85 -0.15 6.63
C SER A 225 1.85 0.67 5.33
N ALA A 226 1.00 0.31 4.36
CA ALA A 226 0.91 1.03 3.10
C ALA A 226 0.47 2.49 3.31
N PHE A 227 -0.51 2.73 4.18
CA PHE A 227 -1.01 4.06 4.52
C PHE A 227 0.05 4.86 5.26
N TYR A 228 0.68 4.24 6.26
CA TYR A 228 1.79 4.83 7.02
C TYR A 228 2.91 5.29 6.10
N SER A 229 3.30 4.45 5.13
CA SER A 229 4.29 4.79 4.11
C SER A 229 3.91 6.03 3.28
N ASP A 230 2.66 6.13 2.84
CA ASP A 230 2.22 7.27 2.04
C ASP A 230 2.30 8.58 2.84
N TRP A 231 1.85 8.57 4.09
CA TRP A 231 1.89 9.74 4.95
C TRP A 231 3.30 10.13 5.37
N CYS A 232 4.16 9.17 5.73
CA CYS A 232 5.55 9.44 6.05
C CYS A 232 6.27 10.13 4.89
N LEU A 233 6.12 9.61 3.67
CA LEU A 233 6.71 10.22 2.48
C LEU A 233 6.13 11.61 2.21
N GLY A 234 4.82 11.81 2.38
CA GLY A 234 4.18 13.11 2.23
C GLY A 234 4.70 14.16 3.23
N ILE A 235 4.91 13.77 4.49
CA ILE A 235 5.47 14.65 5.54
C ILE A 235 6.95 14.97 5.28
N MET A 236 7.74 13.98 4.84
CA MET A 236 9.16 14.15 4.55
C MET A 236 9.43 15.02 3.31
N LEU A 237 8.53 14.95 2.32
CA LEU A 237 8.59 15.75 1.09
C LEU A 237 7.89 17.10 1.20
N ASP A 238 7.35 17.44 2.38
CA ASP A 238 6.50 18.61 2.60
C ASP A 238 5.38 18.77 1.55
N ASN A 239 4.82 17.63 1.14
CA ASN A 239 3.81 17.53 0.10
C ASN A 239 2.79 16.47 0.49
N LEU A 240 1.90 16.84 1.42
CA LEU A 240 0.88 15.95 1.97
C LEU A 240 -0.13 15.47 0.92
N ILE A 241 -0.38 16.27 -0.12
CA ILE A 241 -1.29 15.87 -1.20
C ILE A 241 -0.66 14.76 -2.04
N GLY A 242 0.67 14.84 -2.26
CA GLY A 242 1.42 13.90 -3.08
C GLY A 242 1.37 14.23 -4.57
N THR A 243 1.24 15.52 -4.93
CA THR A 243 1.28 15.96 -6.32
C THR A 243 2.71 15.87 -6.87
N PRO A 244 2.92 15.34 -8.08
CA PRO A 244 4.26 15.25 -8.66
C PRO A 244 4.83 16.63 -9.01
N SER A 245 6.16 16.74 -9.07
CA SER A 245 6.83 17.88 -9.72
C SER A 245 6.54 17.89 -11.23
N SER A 246 6.64 19.06 -11.88
CA SER A 246 6.37 19.23 -13.31
C SER A 246 7.05 18.17 -14.18
N ASP A 247 8.32 17.88 -13.87
CA ASP A 247 9.21 17.06 -14.69
C ASP A 247 8.92 15.55 -14.56
N SER A 248 8.22 15.14 -13.50
CA SER A 248 7.85 13.74 -13.23
C SER A 248 6.35 13.47 -13.35
N SER A 249 5.56 14.50 -13.64
CA SER A 249 4.09 14.45 -13.68
C SER A 249 3.55 13.38 -14.63
N GLY A 250 4.06 13.30 -15.86
CA GLY A 250 3.65 12.29 -16.83
C GLY A 250 3.90 10.87 -16.34
N PHE A 251 5.05 10.65 -15.70
CA PHE A 251 5.39 9.34 -15.14
C PHE A 251 4.46 8.96 -13.99
N TYR A 252 4.26 9.88 -13.06
CA TYR A 252 3.38 9.70 -11.91
C TYR A 252 1.95 9.33 -12.33
N TRP A 253 1.35 10.11 -13.24
CA TRP A 253 -0.03 9.90 -13.66
C TRP A 253 -0.18 8.64 -14.50
N THR A 254 0.81 8.31 -15.34
CA THR A 254 0.81 7.04 -16.08
C THR A 254 0.80 5.84 -15.13
N TYR A 255 1.64 5.85 -14.09
CA TYR A 255 1.62 4.79 -13.06
C TYR A 255 0.29 4.74 -12.32
N PHE A 256 -0.23 5.90 -11.91
CA PHE A 256 -1.48 6.01 -11.18
C PHE A 256 -2.66 5.43 -11.98
N VAL A 257 -2.76 5.79 -13.26
CA VAL A 257 -3.81 5.28 -14.18
C VAL A 257 -3.59 3.81 -14.49
N ALA A 258 -2.37 3.38 -14.80
CA ALA A 258 -2.05 1.99 -15.11
C ALA A 258 -2.46 1.04 -13.98
N LYS A 259 -2.21 1.42 -12.73
CA LYS A 259 -2.61 0.65 -11.54
C LYS A 259 -4.13 0.48 -11.42
N ARG A 260 -4.91 1.39 -12.03
CA ARG A 260 -6.39 1.38 -12.04
C ARG A 260 -6.99 0.67 -13.24
N LEU A 261 -6.22 0.24 -14.23
CA LEU A 261 -6.76 -0.48 -15.38
C LEU A 261 -7.51 -1.75 -14.98
N ALA A 262 -7.06 -2.44 -13.93
CA ALA A 262 -7.76 -3.60 -13.37
C ALA A 262 -9.15 -3.25 -12.78
N MET A 263 -9.43 -1.98 -12.47
CA MET A 263 -10.77 -1.57 -12.04
C MET A 263 -11.77 -1.50 -13.19
N PHE A 264 -11.28 -1.27 -14.41
CA PHE A 264 -12.10 -1.21 -15.63
C PHE A 264 -12.35 -2.59 -16.23
N SER A 265 -12.06 -3.66 -15.48
CA SER A 265 -12.44 -5.02 -15.84
C SER A 265 -13.98 -5.13 -15.89
N LEU A 266 -14.51 -5.55 -17.04
CA LEU A 266 -15.93 -5.59 -17.43
C LEU A 266 -16.45 -7.03 -17.59
#